data_AF-A0A9D8USN6-F1
#
_entry.id   AF-A0A9D8USN6-F1
#
_cell.length_a   1.000
_cell.length_b   1.000
_cell.length_c   1.000
_cell.angle_alpha   90.00
_cell.angle_beta   90.00
_cell.angle_gamma   90.00
#
_symmetry.space_group_name_H-M   'P 1'
#
loop_
_entity.id
_entity.type
_entity.pdbx_description
1 polymer ?
#
loop_
_entity_poly.entity_id
_entity_poly.type
_entity_poly.pdbx_seq_one_letter_code
_entity_poly.pdbx_strand_id
1 'polypeptide(L)'
;MEALKPPDTTRAQSRARWKQDPEGVRSNILAVALTEFAENGLSGARIDEIAAKTRTSKRMIYYYFGDKDGLYRKVLEEAYREVRAGEEELQLDHLEPAEALRRLAEFTFDHHRRNPNFIRLVMIENIHHGAYLAHSDLIRQLNETAISRVEAIYRKGVTSGIFRDDLTPLAIHWQISALSFFNVSNRMSFSLLFGEELYSEDGQERLRAQAAEMVVRYVTALKQALR
;
A
#
# COMPACT_ATOMS: atom_id res chain seq x y z
N MET A 1 41.69 38.49 13.35
CA MET A 1 41.35 37.95 12.01
C MET A 1 40.53 36.69 12.23
N GLU A 2 39.21 36.81 12.10
CA GLU A 2 38.27 35.69 12.25
C GLU A 2 38.31 34.88 10.94
N ALA A 3 38.73 33.61 11.04
CA ALA A 3 38.87 32.75 9.88
C ALA A 3 37.49 32.42 9.30
N LEU A 4 37.24 32.80 8.04
CA LEU A 4 36.04 32.43 7.30
C LEU A 4 35.91 30.90 7.27
N LYS A 5 34.82 30.38 7.85
CA LYS A 5 34.41 28.99 7.69
C LYS A 5 34.23 28.68 6.19
N PRO A 6 34.77 27.58 5.65
CA PRO A 6 34.61 27.25 4.24
C PRO A 6 33.12 27.06 3.91
N PRO A 7 32.69 27.42 2.69
CA PRO A 7 31.30 27.25 2.29
C PRO A 7 30.90 25.77 2.37
N ASP A 8 29.74 25.51 2.96
CA ASP A 8 29.16 24.20 3.13
C ASP A 8 28.82 23.58 1.76
N THR A 9 29.76 22.79 1.21
CA THR A 9 29.74 22.22 -0.13
C THR A 9 28.54 21.31 -0.37
N THR A 10 28.04 20.65 0.68
CA THR A 10 26.85 19.79 0.64
C THR A 10 25.58 20.60 0.33
N ARG A 11 25.48 21.82 0.86
CA ARG A 11 24.33 22.71 0.65
C ARG A 11 24.32 23.32 -0.75
N ALA A 12 25.48 23.58 -1.33
CA ALA A 12 25.62 24.04 -2.72
C ALA A 12 25.25 22.95 -3.74
N GLN A 13 25.68 21.70 -3.50
CA GLN A 13 25.36 20.55 -4.34
C GLN A 13 23.86 20.19 -4.31
N SER A 14 23.22 20.21 -3.13
CA SER A 14 21.77 19.99 -3.01
C SER A 14 20.95 21.02 -3.79
N ARG A 15 21.38 22.30 -3.78
CA ARG A 15 20.75 23.39 -4.54
C ARG A 15 20.90 23.24 -6.05
N ALA A 16 22.05 22.77 -6.53
CA ALA A 16 22.28 22.50 -7.95
C ALA A 16 21.41 21.33 -8.43
N ARG A 17 21.36 20.24 -7.66
CA ARG A 17 20.56 19.05 -7.99
C ARG A 17 19.06 19.34 -8.05
N TRP A 18 18.55 20.14 -7.12
CA TRP A 18 17.13 20.55 -7.14
C TRP A 18 16.75 21.33 -8.40
N LYS A 19 17.60 22.26 -8.88
CA LYS A 19 17.29 22.99 -10.13
C LYS A 19 17.31 22.10 -11.37
N GLN A 20 18.09 21.02 -11.35
CA GLN A 20 18.25 20.12 -12.48
C GLN A 20 17.22 18.99 -12.50
N ASP A 21 16.77 18.53 -11.33
CA ASP A 21 15.80 17.44 -11.19
C ASP A 21 14.79 17.71 -10.05
N PRO A 22 13.78 18.58 -10.29
CA PRO A 22 12.76 18.89 -9.30
C PRO A 22 11.87 17.69 -8.94
N GLU A 23 11.57 16.81 -9.90
CA GLU A 23 10.71 15.65 -9.68
C GLU A 23 11.43 14.55 -8.90
N GLY A 24 12.70 14.28 -9.19
CA GLY A 24 13.50 13.34 -8.40
C GLY A 24 13.71 13.80 -6.96
N VAL A 25 13.83 15.12 -6.72
CA VAL A 25 13.84 15.66 -5.35
C VAL A 25 12.49 15.43 -4.66
N ARG A 26 11.37 15.71 -5.35
CA ARG A 26 10.01 15.51 -4.82
C ARG A 26 9.77 14.04 -4.46
N SER A 27 10.10 13.13 -5.37
CA SER A 27 9.96 11.68 -5.17
C SER A 27 10.84 11.18 -4.02
N ASN A 28 12.10 11.61 -3.95
CA ASN A 28 13.00 11.25 -2.84
C ASN A 28 12.46 11.75 -1.48
N ILE A 29 11.83 12.93 -1.42
CA ILE A 29 11.19 13.41 -0.19
C ILE A 29 10.01 12.52 0.19
N LEU A 30 9.15 12.15 -0.75
CA LEU A 30 8.01 11.26 -0.49
C LEU A 30 8.46 9.89 0.02
N ALA A 31 9.48 9.29 -0.61
CA ALA A 31 9.99 7.98 -0.20
C ALA A 31 10.57 7.99 1.22
N VAL A 32 11.36 9.01 1.57
CA VAL A 32 11.90 9.14 2.93
C VAL A 32 10.80 9.45 3.94
N ALA A 33 9.86 10.32 3.58
CA ALA A 33 8.74 10.69 4.44
C ALA A 33 7.80 9.50 4.70
N LEU A 34 7.57 8.63 3.70
CA LEU A 34 6.82 7.37 3.85
C LEU A 34 7.38 6.53 5.00
N THR A 35 8.68 6.27 5.01
CA THR A 35 9.32 5.51 6.09
C THR A 35 9.20 6.22 7.43
N GLU A 36 9.49 7.52 7.47
CA GLU A 36 9.43 8.31 8.71
C GLU A 36 8.02 8.31 9.33
N PHE A 37 6.97 8.49 8.51
CA PHE A 37 5.59 8.46 8.99
C PHE A 37 5.11 7.05 9.34
N ALA A 38 5.52 6.03 8.59
CA ALA A 38 5.20 4.65 8.92
C ALA A 38 5.82 4.23 10.26
N GLU A 39 7.04 4.66 10.56
CA GLU A 39 7.72 4.36 11.82
C GLU A 39 7.14 5.12 13.00
N ASN A 40 6.95 6.44 12.85
CA ASN A 40 6.71 7.35 13.98
C ASN A 40 5.28 7.92 14.05
N GLY A 41 4.42 7.59 13.08
CA GLY A 41 3.10 8.21 12.92
C GLY A 41 3.19 9.69 12.54
N LEU A 42 2.05 10.32 12.27
CA LEU A 42 2.01 11.74 11.93
C LEU A 42 2.58 12.59 13.07
N SER A 43 2.13 12.40 14.31
CA SER A 43 2.56 13.22 15.44
C SER A 43 4.06 13.09 15.75
N GLY A 44 4.59 11.86 15.72
CA GLY A 44 5.99 11.57 16.09
C GLY A 44 7.00 11.90 15.00
N ALA A 45 6.63 11.80 13.71
CA ALA A 45 7.53 12.07 12.60
C ALA A 45 8.13 13.48 12.63
N ARG A 46 9.42 13.63 12.32
CA ARG A 46 10.08 14.95 12.35
C ARG A 46 10.50 15.40 10.95
N ILE A 47 10.03 16.59 10.55
CA ILE A 47 10.44 17.21 9.27
C ILE A 47 11.96 17.40 9.19
N ASP A 48 12.60 17.66 10.32
CA ASP A 48 14.05 17.84 10.38
C ASP A 48 14.79 16.53 10.04
N GLU A 49 14.26 15.37 10.47
CA GLU A 49 14.79 14.04 10.13
C GLU A 49 14.61 13.73 8.65
N ILE A 50 13.44 14.05 8.09
CA ILE A 50 13.16 13.90 6.65
C ILE A 50 14.14 14.77 5.85
N ALA A 51 14.37 16.02 6.29
CA ALA A 51 15.31 16.92 5.62
C ALA A 51 16.76 16.38 5.64
N ALA A 52 17.20 15.89 6.80
CA ALA A 52 18.52 15.28 6.95
C ALA A 52 18.70 14.06 6.04
N LYS A 53 17.75 13.11 6.09
CA LYS A 53 17.78 11.86 5.30
C LYS A 53 17.71 12.12 3.79
N THR A 54 16.96 13.13 3.35
CA THR A 54 16.84 13.51 1.92
C THR A 54 17.98 14.41 1.42
N ARG A 55 18.87 14.87 2.32
CA ARG A 55 19.88 15.91 2.04
C ARG A 55 19.27 17.17 1.42
N THR A 56 18.06 17.53 1.86
CA THR A 56 17.37 18.76 1.48
C THR A 56 17.20 19.67 2.70
N SER A 57 16.60 20.85 2.52
CA SER A 57 16.28 21.73 3.65
C SER A 57 14.81 21.62 4.04
N LYS A 58 14.47 21.91 5.31
CA LYS A 58 13.08 22.04 5.75
C LYS A 58 12.25 23.00 4.90
N ARG A 59 12.86 24.13 4.51
CA ARG A 59 12.25 25.10 3.58
C ARG A 59 11.87 24.46 2.25
N MET A 60 12.63 23.48 1.78
CA MET A 60 12.33 22.76 0.55
C MET A 60 11.18 21.80 0.66
N ILE A 61 11.09 21.09 1.77
CA ILE A 61 9.94 20.22 2.03
C ILE A 61 8.67 21.08 2.07
N TYR A 62 8.68 22.20 2.80
CA TYR A 62 7.52 23.10 2.82
C TYR A 62 7.24 23.80 1.48
N TYR A 63 8.26 24.04 0.66
CA TYR A 63 8.04 24.54 -0.70
C TYR A 63 7.20 23.56 -1.55
N TYR A 64 7.50 22.26 -1.49
CA TYR A 64 6.77 21.25 -2.27
C TYR A 64 5.42 20.85 -1.67
N PHE A 65 5.31 20.86 -0.34
CA PHE A 65 4.21 20.20 0.36
C PHE A 65 3.42 21.12 1.29
N GLY A 66 3.81 22.40 1.39
CA GLY A 66 3.18 23.41 2.24
C GLY A 66 3.55 23.24 3.71
N ASP A 67 2.99 22.22 4.33
CA ASP A 67 3.20 21.88 5.74
C ASP A 67 3.41 20.37 5.93
N LYS A 68 3.44 19.92 7.19
CA LYS A 68 3.65 18.52 7.53
C LYS A 68 2.44 17.65 7.16
N ASP A 69 1.24 18.19 7.27
CA ASP A 69 -0.02 17.50 6.99
C ASP A 69 -0.23 17.34 5.49
N GLY A 70 0.14 18.36 4.70
CA GLY A 70 0.20 18.33 3.25
C GLY A 70 1.23 17.32 2.75
N LEU A 71 2.41 17.23 3.37
CA LEU A 71 3.38 16.17 3.09
C LEU A 71 2.80 14.79 3.40
N TYR A 72 2.18 14.62 4.56
CA TYR A 72 1.57 13.35 4.97
C TYR A 72 0.47 12.89 4.01
N ARG A 73 -0.42 13.79 3.60
CA ARG A 73 -1.46 13.52 2.60
C ARG A 73 -0.85 13.06 1.28
N LYS A 74 0.22 13.72 0.82
CA LYS A 74 0.89 13.33 -0.43
C LYS A 74 1.61 11.99 -0.31
N VAL A 75 2.15 11.66 0.86
CA VAL A 75 2.70 10.33 1.14
C VAL A 75 1.61 9.26 1.09
N LEU A 76 0.43 9.50 1.71
CA LEU A 76 -0.70 8.57 1.62
C LEU A 76 -1.14 8.37 0.17
N GLU A 77 -1.35 9.46 -0.56
CA GLU A 77 -1.75 9.42 -1.98
C GLU A 77 -0.77 8.63 -2.85
N GLU A 78 0.54 8.81 -2.64
CA GLU A 78 1.57 8.07 -3.37
C GLU A 78 1.58 6.60 -3.00
N ALA A 79 1.48 6.26 -1.71
CA ALA A 79 1.46 4.89 -1.25
C ALA A 79 0.24 4.10 -1.78
N TYR A 80 -0.94 4.72 -1.84
CA TYR A 80 -2.11 4.12 -2.48
C TYR A 80 -1.94 3.98 -3.99
N ARG A 81 -1.35 4.98 -4.66
CA ARG A 81 -1.09 4.93 -6.11
C ARG A 81 -0.17 3.76 -6.46
N GLU A 82 0.92 3.57 -5.73
CA GLU A 82 1.87 2.49 -5.95
C GLU A 82 1.20 1.12 -5.85
N VAL A 83 0.37 0.91 -4.82
CA VAL A 83 -0.40 -0.34 -4.64
C VAL A 83 -1.34 -0.61 -5.81
N ARG A 84 -2.07 0.41 -6.26
CA ARG A 84 -3.06 0.24 -7.34
C ARG A 84 -2.43 0.11 -8.72
N ALA A 85 -1.31 0.80 -8.98
CA ALA A 85 -0.58 0.67 -10.24
C ALA A 85 -0.09 -0.77 -10.46
N GLY A 86 0.47 -1.40 -9.42
CA GLY A 86 0.89 -2.79 -9.52
C GLY A 86 -0.27 -3.76 -9.78
N GLU A 87 -1.45 -3.47 -9.22
CA GLU A 87 -2.65 -4.24 -9.55
C GLU A 87 -3.00 -4.07 -11.03
N GLU A 88 -3.08 -2.85 -11.56
CA GLU A 88 -3.45 -2.58 -12.97
C GLU A 88 -2.60 -3.35 -13.99
N GLU A 89 -1.33 -3.58 -13.70
CA GLU A 89 -0.41 -4.35 -14.56
C GLU A 89 -0.76 -5.84 -14.66
N LEU A 90 -1.56 -6.40 -13.74
CA LEU A 90 -2.01 -7.78 -13.86
C LEU A 90 -2.96 -7.93 -15.07
N GLN A 91 -2.51 -8.65 -16.09
CA GLN A 91 -3.36 -8.97 -17.24
C GLN A 91 -4.35 -10.09 -16.83
N LEU A 92 -5.52 -9.73 -16.29
CA LEU A 92 -6.49 -10.71 -15.77
C LEU A 92 -7.63 -11.03 -16.74
N ASP A 93 -7.91 -10.17 -17.71
CA ASP A 93 -9.13 -10.23 -18.54
C ASP A 93 -9.25 -11.52 -19.37
N HIS A 94 -8.10 -12.06 -19.78
CA HIS A 94 -8.01 -13.28 -20.59
C HIS A 94 -8.11 -14.58 -19.76
N LEU A 95 -8.06 -14.50 -18.44
CA LEU A 95 -8.09 -15.66 -17.55
C LEU A 95 -9.52 -16.11 -17.24
N GLU A 96 -9.67 -17.38 -16.88
CA GLU A 96 -10.91 -17.88 -16.28
C GLU A 96 -11.19 -17.18 -14.94
N PRO A 97 -12.45 -16.89 -14.57
CA PRO A 97 -12.78 -16.08 -13.39
C PRO A 97 -12.12 -16.54 -12.08
N ALA A 98 -12.10 -17.86 -11.83
CA ALA A 98 -11.49 -18.43 -10.63
C ALA A 98 -9.96 -18.22 -10.60
N GLU A 99 -9.30 -18.34 -11.75
CA GLU A 99 -7.85 -18.12 -11.88
C GLU A 99 -7.51 -16.63 -11.80
N ALA A 100 -8.31 -15.76 -12.43
CA ALA A 100 -8.17 -14.32 -12.32
C ALA A 100 -8.26 -13.85 -10.85
N LEU A 101 -9.25 -14.35 -10.11
CA LEU A 101 -9.43 -14.01 -8.70
C LEU A 101 -8.31 -14.56 -7.82
N ARG A 102 -7.83 -15.78 -8.10
CA ARG A 102 -6.66 -16.38 -7.43
C ARG A 102 -5.44 -15.48 -7.61
N ARG A 103 -5.09 -15.13 -8.86
CA ARG A 103 -3.96 -14.28 -9.20
C ARG A 103 -4.04 -12.91 -8.53
N LEU A 104 -5.23 -12.31 -8.49
CA LEU A 104 -5.45 -11.04 -7.81
C LEU A 104 -5.19 -11.16 -6.30
N ALA A 105 -5.73 -12.20 -5.65
CA ALA A 105 -5.53 -12.42 -4.21
C ALA A 105 -4.06 -12.68 -3.86
N GLU A 106 -3.39 -13.51 -4.65
CA GLU A 106 -1.97 -13.83 -4.52
C GLU A 106 -1.09 -12.59 -4.70
N PHE A 107 -1.35 -11.80 -5.75
CA PHE A 107 -0.64 -10.55 -5.97
C PHE A 107 -0.83 -9.58 -4.81
N THR A 108 -2.07 -9.43 -4.33
CA THR A 108 -2.39 -8.51 -3.23
C THR A 108 -1.63 -8.91 -1.96
N PHE A 109 -1.57 -10.21 -1.66
CA PHE A 109 -0.81 -10.76 -0.54
C PHE A 109 0.68 -10.40 -0.64
N ASP A 110 1.31 -10.70 -1.78
CA ASP A 110 2.72 -10.40 -2.01
C ASP A 110 3.00 -8.90 -2.00
N HIS A 111 2.09 -8.11 -2.56
CA HIS A 111 2.21 -6.66 -2.61
C HIS A 111 2.18 -6.06 -1.19
N HIS A 112 1.26 -6.51 -0.34
CA HIS A 112 1.20 -6.07 1.06
C HIS A 112 2.48 -6.46 1.80
N ARG A 113 2.96 -7.69 1.63
CA ARG A 113 4.21 -8.19 2.23
C ARG A 113 5.42 -7.38 1.80
N ARG A 114 5.52 -7.01 0.52
CA ARG A 114 6.62 -6.18 -0.04
C ARG A 114 6.55 -4.71 0.39
N ASN A 115 5.38 -4.23 0.81
CA ASN A 115 5.13 -2.83 1.13
C ASN A 115 4.62 -2.63 2.57
N PRO A 116 5.39 -3.02 3.60
CA PRO A 116 4.93 -2.95 5.00
C PRO A 116 4.65 -1.52 5.48
N ASN A 117 5.35 -0.52 4.92
CA ASN A 117 5.11 0.89 5.27
C ASN A 117 3.70 1.36 4.86
N PHE A 118 3.19 0.89 3.72
CA PHE A 118 1.80 1.16 3.32
C PHE A 118 0.82 0.61 4.36
N ILE A 119 1.01 -0.63 4.80
CA ILE A 119 0.15 -1.26 5.82
C ILE A 119 0.18 -0.47 7.13
N ARG A 120 1.37 -0.06 7.57
CA ARG A 120 1.52 0.75 8.77
C ARG A 120 0.82 2.10 8.65
N LEU A 121 0.90 2.78 7.50
CA LEU A 121 0.15 4.02 7.26
C LEU A 121 -1.35 3.82 7.34
N VAL A 122 -1.88 2.74 6.75
CA VAL A 122 -3.30 2.40 6.86
C VAL A 122 -3.70 2.10 8.32
N MET A 123 -2.85 1.41 9.09
CA MET A 123 -3.07 1.22 10.54
C MET A 123 -3.11 2.54 11.30
N ILE A 124 -2.18 3.45 11.02
CA ILE A 124 -2.13 4.79 11.62
C ILE A 124 -3.42 5.55 11.30
N GLU A 125 -3.86 5.56 10.04
CA GLU A 125 -5.12 6.19 9.64
C GLU A 125 -6.30 5.56 10.36
N ASN A 126 -6.35 4.23 10.51
CA ASN A 126 -7.42 3.55 11.25
C ASN A 126 -7.46 3.95 12.74
N ILE A 127 -6.30 4.05 13.40
CA ILE A 127 -6.20 4.55 14.79
C ILE A 127 -6.72 5.98 14.90
N HIS A 128 -6.49 6.79 13.86
CA HIS A 128 -6.94 8.18 13.77
C HIS A 128 -8.25 8.35 13.00
N HIS A 129 -9.08 7.30 12.90
CA HIS A 129 -10.42 7.33 12.30
C HIS A 129 -10.48 7.82 10.84
N GLY A 130 -9.42 7.58 10.06
CA GLY A 130 -9.34 7.93 8.63
C GLY A 130 -9.33 9.43 8.36
N ALA A 131 -8.82 10.23 9.31
CA ALA A 131 -8.87 11.68 9.25
C ALA A 131 -8.28 12.27 7.95
N TYR A 132 -7.24 11.68 7.37
CA TYR A 132 -6.65 12.17 6.12
C TYR A 132 -7.24 11.46 4.90
N LEU A 133 -7.54 10.16 5.01
CA LEU A 133 -8.23 9.41 3.95
C LEU A 133 -9.56 10.04 3.55
N ALA A 134 -10.35 10.52 4.52
CA ALA A 134 -11.65 11.15 4.28
C ALA A 134 -11.59 12.38 3.37
N HIS A 135 -10.42 13.00 3.25
CA HIS A 135 -10.20 14.27 2.55
C HIS A 135 -9.32 14.10 1.29
N SER A 136 -9.14 12.89 0.76
CA SER A 136 -8.42 12.67 -0.49
C SER A 136 -9.32 12.04 -1.56
N ASP A 137 -9.72 12.84 -2.54
CA ASP A 137 -10.49 12.38 -3.70
C ASP A 137 -9.68 11.40 -4.56
N LEU A 138 -8.36 11.57 -4.64
CA LEU A 138 -7.48 10.68 -5.38
C LEU A 138 -7.51 9.26 -4.79
N ILE A 139 -7.40 9.11 -3.47
CA ILE A 139 -7.45 7.79 -2.83
C ILE A 139 -8.83 7.14 -3.04
N ARG A 140 -9.90 7.94 -3.00
CA ARG A 140 -11.26 7.46 -3.29
C ARG A 140 -11.34 6.87 -4.70
N GLN A 141 -10.90 7.62 -5.71
CA GLN A 141 -10.89 7.20 -7.11
C GLN A 141 -10.05 5.93 -7.33
N LEU A 142 -8.84 5.88 -6.75
CA LEU A 142 -7.96 4.70 -6.83
C LEU A 142 -8.63 3.44 -6.26
N ASN A 143 -9.38 3.56 -5.17
CA ASN A 143 -10.10 2.44 -4.58
C ASN A 143 -11.36 2.04 -5.37
N GLU A 144 -12.07 2.99 -5.98
CA GLU A 144 -13.20 2.70 -6.88
C GLU A 144 -12.74 1.86 -8.09
N THR A 145 -11.58 2.17 -8.67
CA THR A 145 -10.98 1.37 -9.75
C THR A 145 -10.67 -0.06 -9.30
N ALA A 146 -10.09 -0.24 -8.11
CA ALA A 146 -9.80 -1.56 -7.57
C ALA A 146 -11.06 -2.42 -7.37
N ILE A 147 -12.15 -1.82 -6.86
CA ILE A 147 -13.43 -2.52 -6.68
C ILE A 147 -14.05 -2.88 -8.03
N SER A 148 -14.01 -1.96 -9.00
CA SER A 148 -14.55 -2.19 -10.36
C SER A 148 -13.90 -3.39 -11.05
N ARG A 149 -12.62 -3.64 -10.76
CA ARG A 149 -11.92 -4.80 -11.26
C ARG A 149 -12.37 -6.12 -10.63
N VAL A 150 -12.51 -6.15 -9.32
CA VAL A 150 -13.09 -7.31 -8.61
C VAL A 150 -14.50 -7.57 -9.14
N GLU A 151 -15.26 -6.52 -9.41
CA GLU A 151 -16.59 -6.61 -10.01
C GLU A 151 -16.57 -7.24 -11.40
N ALA A 152 -15.64 -6.85 -12.28
CA ALA A 152 -15.51 -7.44 -13.60
C ALA A 152 -15.24 -8.96 -13.53
N ILE A 153 -14.31 -9.38 -12.68
CA ILE A 153 -13.99 -10.81 -12.46
C ILE A 153 -15.20 -11.55 -11.90
N TYR A 154 -15.83 -10.96 -10.87
CA TYR A 154 -16.98 -11.57 -10.19
C TYR A 154 -18.17 -11.75 -11.13
N ARG A 155 -18.56 -10.70 -11.88
CA ARG A 155 -19.66 -10.77 -12.86
C ARG A 155 -19.42 -11.80 -13.96
N LYS A 156 -18.17 -11.93 -14.44
CA LYS A 156 -17.79 -12.96 -15.42
C LYS A 156 -18.03 -14.36 -14.85
N GLY A 157 -17.63 -14.59 -13.59
CA GLY A 157 -17.80 -15.88 -12.91
C GLY A 157 -19.25 -16.21 -12.54
N VAL A 158 -20.08 -15.21 -12.21
CA VAL A 158 -21.53 -15.41 -12.01
C VAL A 158 -22.20 -15.77 -13.32
N THR A 159 -21.92 -15.02 -14.39
CA THR A 159 -22.50 -15.28 -15.73
C THR A 159 -22.13 -16.66 -16.26
N SER A 160 -20.91 -17.15 -15.97
CA SER A 160 -20.47 -18.49 -16.36
C SER A 160 -20.92 -19.61 -15.41
N GLY A 161 -21.65 -19.29 -14.34
CA GLY A 161 -22.12 -20.27 -13.35
C GLY A 161 -21.03 -20.85 -12.45
N ILE A 162 -19.81 -20.29 -12.46
CA ILE A 162 -18.69 -20.72 -11.62
C ILE A 162 -18.83 -20.14 -10.21
N PHE A 163 -19.32 -18.89 -10.09
CA PHE A 163 -19.47 -18.19 -8.83
C PHE A 163 -20.94 -18.10 -8.39
N ARG A 164 -21.16 -18.06 -7.08
CA ARG A 164 -22.46 -17.74 -6.45
C ARG A 164 -22.80 -16.25 -6.66
N ASP A 165 -24.08 -15.91 -6.73
CA ASP A 165 -24.59 -14.59 -7.11
C ASP A 165 -25.06 -13.71 -5.93
N ASP A 166 -24.85 -14.15 -4.69
CA ASP A 166 -25.28 -13.49 -3.45
C ASP A 166 -24.14 -12.74 -2.73
N LEU A 167 -23.04 -12.46 -3.42
CA LEU A 167 -21.91 -11.71 -2.90
C LEU A 167 -21.81 -10.32 -3.55
N THR A 168 -21.14 -9.41 -2.87
CA THR A 168 -20.79 -8.11 -3.45
C THR A 168 -19.29 -8.05 -3.78
N PRO A 169 -18.88 -7.35 -4.85
CA PRO A 169 -17.47 -7.12 -5.16
C PRO A 169 -16.70 -6.49 -4.00
N LEU A 170 -17.35 -5.57 -3.27
CA LEU A 170 -16.77 -4.94 -2.09
C LEU A 170 -16.48 -5.94 -0.97
N ALA A 171 -17.39 -6.87 -0.68
CA ALA A 171 -17.15 -7.92 0.32
C ALA A 171 -16.02 -8.86 -0.11
N ILE A 172 -15.91 -9.19 -1.39
CA ILE A 172 -14.81 -10.01 -1.92
C ILE A 172 -13.47 -9.28 -1.78
N HIS A 173 -13.41 -8.01 -2.18
CA HIS A 173 -12.22 -7.16 -1.99
C HIS A 173 -11.83 -7.07 -0.51
N TRP A 174 -12.81 -6.94 0.40
CA TRP A 174 -12.58 -6.90 1.83
C TRP A 174 -11.93 -8.20 2.33
N GLN A 175 -12.37 -9.38 1.89
CA GLN A 175 -11.76 -10.66 2.27
C GLN A 175 -10.31 -10.78 1.81
N ILE A 176 -10.03 -10.42 0.54
CA ILE A 176 -8.67 -10.40 -0.01
C ILE A 176 -7.77 -9.47 0.82
N SER A 177 -8.27 -8.27 1.09
CA SER A 177 -7.56 -7.26 1.88
C SER A 177 -7.33 -7.74 3.31
N ALA A 178 -8.32 -8.34 3.97
CA ALA A 178 -8.20 -8.80 5.36
C ALA A 178 -7.11 -9.86 5.52
N LEU A 179 -7.09 -10.88 4.65
CA LEU A 179 -6.09 -11.95 4.67
C LEU A 179 -4.67 -11.42 4.40
N SER A 180 -4.54 -10.48 3.46
CA SER A 180 -3.25 -9.87 3.08
C SER A 180 -2.74 -8.88 4.13
N PHE A 181 -3.65 -8.05 4.68
CA PHE A 181 -3.35 -7.02 5.66
C PHE A 181 -2.92 -7.63 6.98
N PHE A 182 -3.68 -8.59 7.51
CA PHE A 182 -3.39 -9.24 8.80
C PHE A 182 -2.00 -9.89 8.82
N ASN A 183 -1.60 -10.51 7.71
CA ASN A 183 -0.27 -11.10 7.53
C ASN A 183 0.87 -10.09 7.81
N VAL A 184 0.64 -8.81 7.55
CA VAL A 184 1.67 -7.77 7.75
C VAL A 184 1.43 -7.00 9.05
N SER A 185 0.20 -6.56 9.30
CA SER A 185 -0.15 -5.70 10.45
C SER A 185 0.08 -6.39 11.79
N ASN A 186 -0.09 -7.72 11.84
CA ASN A 186 -0.03 -8.50 13.06
C ASN A 186 1.22 -9.39 13.15
N ARG A 187 2.14 -9.31 12.18
CA ARG A 187 3.36 -10.13 12.12
C ARG A 187 4.10 -10.16 13.45
N MET A 188 4.42 -8.99 14.01
CA MET A 188 5.20 -8.89 15.25
C MET A 188 4.51 -9.60 16.42
N SER A 189 3.26 -9.28 16.70
CA SER A 189 2.51 -9.89 17.80
C SER A 189 2.29 -11.39 17.58
N PHE A 190 2.02 -11.80 16.34
CA PHE A 190 1.73 -13.19 16.03
C PHE A 190 3.00 -14.05 16.16
N SER A 191 4.14 -13.56 15.66
CA SER A 191 5.44 -14.22 15.82
C SER A 191 5.84 -14.41 17.28
N LEU A 192 5.65 -13.38 18.11
CA LEU A 192 6.01 -13.45 19.54
C LEU A 192 5.15 -14.45 20.32
N LEU A 193 3.88 -14.62 19.92
CA LEU A 193 2.93 -15.49 20.61
C LEU A 193 2.92 -16.92 20.10
N PHE A 194 3.20 -17.14 18.80
CA PHE A 194 2.98 -18.43 18.13
C PHE A 194 4.21 -18.93 17.34
N GLY A 195 5.32 -18.20 17.36
CA GLY A 195 6.55 -18.54 16.63
C GLY A 195 6.57 -18.02 15.18
N GLU A 196 7.71 -18.19 14.52
CA GLU A 196 7.99 -17.57 13.22
C GLU A 196 7.73 -18.49 12.02
N GLU A 197 7.20 -19.69 12.21
CA GLU A 197 7.03 -20.68 11.13
C GLU A 197 6.26 -20.10 9.94
N LEU A 198 5.14 -19.42 10.21
CA LEU A 198 4.31 -18.78 9.19
C LEU A 198 5.00 -17.62 8.47
N TYR A 199 6.07 -17.05 9.04
CA TYR A 199 6.81 -15.90 8.50
C TYR A 199 8.17 -16.28 7.90
N SER A 200 8.48 -17.57 7.82
CA SER A 200 9.51 -18.12 6.94
C SER A 200 9.11 -17.97 5.47
N GLU A 201 10.06 -18.09 4.52
CA GLU A 201 9.74 -18.05 3.08
C GLU A 201 8.71 -19.13 2.71
N ASP A 202 8.97 -20.38 3.07
CA ASP A 202 8.03 -21.49 2.81
C ASP A 202 6.67 -21.29 3.50
N GLY A 203 6.67 -20.75 4.73
CA GLY A 203 5.44 -20.45 5.47
C GLY A 203 4.58 -19.40 4.76
N GLN A 204 5.23 -18.38 4.20
CA GLN A 204 4.56 -17.30 3.48
C GLN A 204 4.09 -17.74 2.09
N GLU A 205 4.82 -18.60 1.40
CA GLU A 205 4.35 -19.22 0.16
C GLU A 205 3.09 -20.07 0.40
N ARG A 206 3.08 -20.87 1.49
CA ARG A 206 1.90 -21.65 1.90
C ARG A 206 0.72 -20.74 2.25
N LEU A 207 0.92 -19.71 3.06
CA LEU A 207 -0.14 -18.78 3.45
C LEU A 207 -0.71 -18.02 2.26
N ARG A 208 0.14 -17.58 1.32
CA ARG A 208 -0.27 -16.93 0.08
C ARG A 208 -1.22 -17.82 -0.73
N ALA A 209 -0.83 -19.08 -0.95
CA ALA A 209 -1.66 -20.05 -1.68
C ALA A 209 -2.98 -20.35 -0.96
N GLN A 210 -2.94 -20.52 0.36
CA GLN A 210 -4.12 -20.76 1.20
C GLN A 210 -5.07 -19.56 1.21
N ALA A 211 -4.56 -18.33 1.30
CA ALA A 211 -5.37 -17.12 1.25
C ALA A 211 -6.14 -17.01 -0.06
N ALA A 212 -5.46 -17.24 -1.19
CA ALA A 212 -6.09 -17.24 -2.50
C ALA A 212 -7.10 -18.38 -2.67
N GLU A 213 -6.78 -19.58 -2.18
CA GLU A 213 -7.70 -20.71 -2.19
C GLU A 213 -8.97 -20.42 -1.37
N MET A 214 -8.84 -19.84 -0.18
CA MET A 214 -9.99 -19.47 0.66
C MET A 214 -10.92 -18.49 -0.05
N VAL A 215 -10.37 -17.46 -0.71
CA VAL A 215 -11.15 -16.47 -1.48
C VAL A 215 -11.88 -17.14 -2.65
N VAL A 216 -11.18 -18.00 -3.43
CA VAL A 216 -11.81 -18.69 -4.57
C VAL A 216 -12.90 -19.65 -4.10
N ARG A 217 -12.66 -20.45 -3.05
CA ARG A 217 -13.67 -21.35 -2.48
C ARG A 217 -14.89 -20.58 -1.95
N TYR A 218 -14.67 -19.42 -1.33
CA TYR A 218 -15.73 -18.58 -0.79
C TYR A 218 -16.70 -18.10 -1.88
N VAL A 219 -16.20 -17.72 -3.06
CA VAL A 219 -17.03 -17.25 -4.17
C VAL A 219 -17.57 -18.35 -5.07
N THR A 220 -16.98 -19.55 -5.05
CA THR A 220 -17.38 -20.65 -5.93
C THR A 220 -18.80 -21.11 -5.57
N ALA A 221 -19.64 -21.31 -6.58
CA ALA A 221 -20.96 -21.88 -6.38
C ALA A 221 -20.81 -23.28 -5.78
N LEU A 222 -21.40 -23.51 -4.61
CA LEU A 222 -21.62 -24.86 -4.14
C LEU A 222 -22.57 -25.51 -5.15
N LYS A 223 -22.06 -26.39 -6.01
CA LYS A 223 -22.94 -27.35 -6.68
C LYS A 223 -23.75 -27.98 -5.56
N GLN A 224 -25.06 -27.80 -5.57
CA GLN A 224 -25.94 -28.53 -4.68
C GLN A 224 -25.65 -30.01 -4.91
N ALA A 225 -24.86 -30.60 -4.02
CA ALA A 225 -24.74 -32.04 -3.92
C ALA A 225 -26.03 -32.49 -3.25
N LEU A 226 -27.13 -32.52 -4.00
CA LEU A 226 -28.50 -32.93 -3.64
C LEU A 226 -29.33 -32.73 -4.93
N ARG A 227 -29.94 -33.73 -5.59
CA ARG A 227 -30.33 -35.10 -5.26
C ARG A 227 -30.39 -35.92 -6.54
#